data_AF-A0A2Z6NM54-F1
#
_entry.id   AF-A0A2Z6NM54-F1
#
_cell.length_a   1.000
_cell.length_b   1.000
_cell.length_c   1.000
_cell.angle_alpha   90.00
_cell.angle_beta   90.00
_cell.angle_gamma   90.00
#
_symmetry.space_group_name_H-M   'P 1'
#
loop_
_entity.id
_entity.type
_entity.pdbx_description
1 polymer ?
#
loop_
_entity_poly.entity_id
_entity_poly.type
_entity_poly.pdbx_seq_one_letter_code
_entity_poly.pdbx_strand_id
1 'polypeptide(L)' 'MWRYGRLFDDAFMSPLRTRTCPALTYTLASALKKVANESNEGILNIVQLGDVSEEKRRMLDVVAEDIIKAVRCHLPQC' A
#
# COMPACT_ATOMS: atom_id res chain seq x y z
N MET A 1 -0.82 1.89 20.63
CA MET A 1 0.65 1.94 20.55
C MET A 1 1.13 0.82 19.64
N TRP A 2 1.85 1.15 18.57
CA TRP A 2 2.20 0.21 17.49
C TRP A 2 3.37 -0.69 17.91
N ARG A 3 3.16 -2.02 17.92
CA ARG A 3 4.16 -3.05 18.32
C ARG A 3 5.45 -3.03 17.50
N TYR A 4 5.46 -2.39 16.32
CA TYR A 4 6.61 -2.35 15.41
C TYR A 4 7.34 -0.99 15.36
N GLY A 5 6.94 0.00 16.17
CA GLY A 5 7.54 1.33 16.15
C GLY A 5 9.01 1.41 16.57
N ARG A 6 9.61 0.30 17.05
CA ARG A 6 11.04 0.24 17.42
C ARG A 6 11.95 -0.33 16.32
N LEU A 7 11.39 -0.99 15.30
CA LEU A 7 12.16 -1.56 14.20
C LEU A 7 12.37 -0.57 13.05
N PHE A 8 11.54 0.46 13.00
CA PHE A 8 11.53 1.47 11.95
C PHE A 8 11.59 2.83 12.62
N ASP A 9 12.79 3.41 12.68
CA ASP A 9 12.99 4.74 13.23
C ASP A 9 12.50 5.83 12.25
N ASP A 10 12.46 7.09 12.71
CA ASP A 10 12.03 8.22 11.88
C ASP A 10 12.91 8.40 10.63
N ALA A 11 14.18 7.99 10.68
CA ALA A 11 15.09 8.02 9.55
C ALA A 11 14.76 6.96 8.50
N PHE A 12 14.41 5.74 8.92
CA PHE A 12 13.93 4.65 8.07
C PHE A 12 12.57 4.98 7.45
N MET A 13 11.70 5.62 8.23
CA MET A 13 10.37 6.02 7.76
C MET A 13 10.39 7.31 6.92
N SER A 14 11.47 8.09 6.95
CA SER A 14 11.61 9.36 6.22
C SER A 14 11.37 9.22 4.70
N PRO A 15 12.00 8.25 3.99
CA PRO A 15 11.71 8.00 2.57
C PRO A 15 10.31 7.43 2.34
N LEU A 16 9.80 6.65 3.29
CA LEU A 16 8.47 6.02 3.24
C LEU A 16 7.33 6.97 3.59
N ARG A 17 7.64 8.22 4.01
CA ARG A 17 6.63 9.27 4.11
C ARG A 17 5.97 9.40 2.74
N THR A 18 4.65 9.33 2.74
CA THR A 18 3.77 9.29 1.55
C THR A 18 4.03 10.39 0.53
N ARG A 19 4.68 11.49 0.93
CA ARG A 19 5.15 12.56 0.04
C ARG A 19 6.24 12.15 -0.95
N THR A 20 7.07 11.15 -0.62
CA THR A 20 8.25 10.79 -1.44
C THR A 20 8.02 9.58 -2.33
N CYS A 21 6.99 8.77 -2.06
CA CYS A 21 6.72 7.52 -2.79
C CYS A 21 5.22 7.29 -3.06
N PRO A 22 4.52 8.21 -3.75
CA PRO A 22 3.07 8.11 -3.96
C PRO A 22 2.66 6.85 -4.74
N ALA A 23 3.52 6.34 -5.63
CA ALA A 23 3.29 5.10 -6.34
C ALA A 23 3.27 3.88 -5.41
N LEU A 24 4.27 3.76 -4.51
CA LEU A 24 4.33 2.65 -3.55
C LEU A 24 3.16 2.72 -2.57
N THR A 25 2.85 3.91 -2.05
CA THR A 25 1.70 4.11 -1.17
C THR A 25 0.39 3.75 -1.86
N TYR A 26 0.21 4.16 -3.12
CA TYR A 26 -0.97 3.80 -3.91
C TYR A 26 -1.08 2.28 -4.09
N THR A 27 0.00 1.60 -4.47
CA THR A 27 0.01 0.14 -4.64
C THR A 27 -0.39 -0.58 -3.37
N LEU A 28 0.17 -0.20 -2.22
CA LEU A 28 -0.15 -0.82 -0.93
C LEU A 28 -1.59 -0.53 -0.50
N ALA A 29 -2.06 0.72 -0.68
CA ALA A 29 -3.43 1.10 -0.38
C ALA A 29 -4.45 0.37 -1.28
N SER A 30 -4.13 0.19 -2.56
CA SER A 30 -4.93 -0.59 -3.51
C SER A 30 -4.99 -2.06 -3.10
N ALA A 31 -3.85 -2.65 -2.71
CA ALA A 31 -3.80 -4.02 -2.22
C ALA A 31 -4.66 -4.20 -0.95
N LEU A 32 -4.55 -3.29 0.02
CA LEU A 32 -5.35 -3.31 1.24
C LEU A 32 -6.85 -3.18 0.97
N LYS A 33 -7.25 -2.25 0.08
CA LYS A 33 -8.66 -2.10 -0.32
C LYS A 33 -9.20 -3.38 -0.96
N LYS A 34 -8.43 -4.04 -1.82
CA LYS A 34 -8.83 -5.29 -2.49
C LYS A 34 -8.94 -6.48 -1.52
N VAL A 35 -8.13 -6.52 -0.45
CA VAL A 35 -8.16 -7.60 0.55
C VAL A 35 -9.26 -7.40 1.59
N ALA A 36 -9.49 -6.17 2.03
CA ALA A 36 -10.46 -5.85 3.09
C ALA A 36 -11.17 -4.53 2.77
N ASN A 37 -12.10 -4.58 1.81
CA ASN A 37 -12.78 -3.38 1.28
C ASN A 37 -13.63 -2.68 2.35
N GLU A 38 -14.35 -3.43 3.18
CA GLU A 38 -15.24 -2.89 4.22
C GLU A 38 -14.49 -2.10 5.30
N SER A 39 -13.26 -2.51 5.65
CA SER A 39 -12.46 -1.86 6.69
C SER A 39 -11.57 -0.72 6.17
N ASN A 40 -11.42 -0.60 4.85
CA ASN A 40 -10.50 0.35 4.20
C ASN A 40 -11.22 1.22 3.16
N GLU A 41 -12.52 1.42 3.35
CA GLU A 41 -13.33 2.24 2.46
C GLU A 41 -12.80 3.69 2.49
N GLY A 42 -12.31 4.16 1.35
CA GLY A 42 -11.69 5.49 1.23
C GLY A 42 -10.18 5.57 1.44
N ILE A 43 -9.46 4.46 1.65
CA ILE A 43 -7.98 4.47 1.76
C ILE A 43 -7.28 5.04 0.51
N LEU A 44 -7.94 5.01 -0.65
CA LEU A 44 -7.45 5.61 -1.89
C LEU A 44 -7.76 7.10 -2.03
N ASN A 45 -8.60 7.67 -1.15
CA ASN A 45 -9.00 9.08 -1.18
C ASN A 45 -8.03 9.99 -0.42
N ILE A 46 -6.86 9.48 -0.03
CA ILE A 46 -5.81 10.26 0.63
C ILE A 46 -5.31 11.31 -0.36
N VAL A 47 -5.30 12.59 0.04
CA VAL A 47 -4.90 13.75 -0.81
C VAL A 47 -3.56 13.52 -1.52
N GLN A 48 -2.62 12.86 -0.86
CA GLN A 48 -1.27 12.57 -1.37
C GLN A 48 -1.26 11.56 -2.54
N LEU A 49 -2.35 10.82 -2.76
CA LEU A 49 -2.54 9.90 -3.88
C LEU A 49 -3.25 10.57 -5.07
N GLY A 50 -3.75 11.80 -4.88
CA GLY A 50 -4.37 12.62 -5.92
C GLY A 50 -3.41 12.92 -7.08
N ASP A 51 -2.11 13.00 -6.79
CA ASP A 51 -1.06 13.31 -7.77
C ASP A 51 -0.68 12.12 -8.68
N VAL A 52 -1.22 10.93 -8.41
CA VAL A 52 -0.98 9.75 -9.26
C VAL A 52 -1.97 9.76 -10.42
N SER A 53 -1.46 9.86 -11.65
CA SER A 53 -2.28 9.83 -12.87
C SER A 53 -3.09 8.53 -13.02
N GLU A 54 -4.27 8.62 -13.63
CA GLU A 54 -5.15 7.48 -13.97
C GLU A 54 -4.41 6.32 -14.64
N GLU A 55 -3.54 6.62 -15.61
CA GLU A 55 -2.73 5.62 -16.31
C GLU A 55 -1.78 4.88 -15.37
N LYS A 56 -1.10 5.61 -14.47
CA LYS A 56 -0.24 5.01 -13.45
C LYS A 56 -1.04 4.19 -12.45
N ARG A 57 -2.25 4.64 -12.07
CA ARG A 57 -3.12 3.89 -11.15
C ARG A 57 -3.44 2.50 -11.67
N ARG A 58 -3.81 2.38 -12.95
CA ARG A 58 -4.10 1.09 -13.59
C ARG A 58 -2.90 0.14 -13.56
N MET A 59 -1.71 0.65 -13.86
CA MET A 59 -0.48 -0.15 -13.76
C MET A 59 -0.19 -0.58 -12.32
N LEU A 60 -0.34 0.32 -11.36
CA LEU A 60 -0.09 0.04 -9.94
C LEU A 60 -1.14 -0.90 -9.34
N ASP A 61 -2.36 -0.93 -9.86
CA ASP A 61 -3.42 -1.87 -9.46
C ASP A 61 -3.11 -3.30 -9.88
N VAL A 62 -2.39 -3.50 -11.00
CA VAL A 62 -1.87 -4.81 -11.42
C VAL A 62 -0.78 -5.27 -10.45
N VAL A 63 0.17 -4.38 -10.12
CA VAL A 63 1.22 -4.68 -9.13
C VAL A 63 0.61 -5.02 -7.77
N ALA A 64 -0.44 -4.31 -7.36
CA ALA A 64 -1.15 -4.59 -6.12
C ALA A 64 -1.74 -6.01 -6.09
N GLU A 65 -2.28 -6.51 -7.21
CA GLU A 65 -2.77 -7.89 -7.29
C GLU A 65 -1.65 -8.91 -7.20
N ASP A 66 -0.51 -8.65 -7.83
CA ASP A 66 0.62 -9.57 -7.78
C ASP A 66 1.22 -9.65 -6.37
N ILE A 67 1.21 -8.54 -5.62
CA ILE A 67 1.56 -8.53 -4.19
C ILE A 67 0.57 -9.40 -3.39
N ILE A 68 -0.73 -9.25 -3.63
CA ILE A 68 -1.75 -10.08 -2.94
C ILE A 68 -1.52 -11.57 -3.22
N LYS A 69 -1.27 -11.94 -4.48
CA LYS A 69 -0.97 -13.32 -4.87
C LYS A 69 0.28 -13.83 -4.15
N ALA A 70 1.38 -13.08 -4.21
CA ALA A 70 2.64 -13.47 -3.59
C ALA A 70 2.51 -13.67 -2.07
N VAL A 71 1.83 -12.77 -1.37
CA VAL A 71 1.59 -12.88 0.08
C VAL A 71 0.69 -14.08 0.41
N ARG A 72 -0.35 -14.32 -0.38
CA ARG A 72 -1.26 -15.47 -0.20
C ARG A 72 -0.57 -16.81 -0.49
N CYS A 73 0.31 -16.88 -1.49
CA CYS A 73 1.09 -18.08 -1.79
C CYS A 73 2.17 -18.40 -0.72
N HIS A 74 2.57 -17.42 0.09
CA HIS A 74 3.54 -17.61 1.18
C HIS A 74 2.90 -17.85 2.56
N LEU A 75 1.57 -17.83 2.68
CA LEU A 75 0.91 -18.26 3.93
C LEU A 75 1.06 -19.79 4.07
N PRO A 76 1.48 -20.31 5.24
CA PRO A 76 1.78 -21.72 5.45
C PRO A 76 0.49 -22.54 5.60
N GLN A 77 -0.31 -22.63 4.54
CA GLN A 77 -1.43 -23.56 4.40
C GLN A 77 -1.58 -23.94 2.91
N CYS A 78 -0.71 -24.85 2.46
CA CYS A 78 -1.05 -25.84 1.44
C CYS A 78 -1.07 -27.20 2.12
#